data_AF-A0A821MIZ4-F1
#
_entry.id   AF-A0A821MIZ4-F1
#
_cell.length_a   1.000
_cell.length_b   1.000
_cell.length_c   1.000
_cell.angle_alpha   90.00
_cell.angle_beta   90.00
_cell.angle_gamma   90.00
#
_symmetry.space_group_name_H-M   'P 1'
#
loop_
_entity.id
_entity.type
_entity.pdbx_description
1 polymer ?
#
loop_
_entity_poly.entity_id
_entity_poly.type
_entity_poly.pdbx_seq_one_letter_code
_entity_poly.pdbx_strand_id
1 'polypeptide(L)' 'MAISTVINVDVLVPISTVVPDSSFYPNIVHPRQPQRLNLTNRQALHTNKFYTNPLLGPGTNPIITHPFVLMMNGASPY' A
#
# COMPACT_ATOMS: atom_id res chain seq x y z
N MET A 1 47.18 2.26 4.56
CA MET A 1 45.90 1.52 4.63
C MET A 1 44.84 2.54 5.01
N ALA A 2 44.00 2.97 4.08
CA ALA A 2 42.97 3.98 4.35
C ALA A 2 41.71 3.29 4.84
N ILE A 3 41.27 3.62 6.05
CA ILE A 3 39.99 3.16 6.59
C ILE A 3 38.91 4.03 5.94
N SER A 4 38.14 3.46 5.02
CA SER A 4 36.97 4.11 4.47
C SER A 4 35.92 4.18 5.59
N THR A 5 35.64 5.37 6.11
CA THR A 5 34.58 5.59 7.09
C THR A 5 33.23 5.27 6.45
N VAL A 6 32.59 4.19 6.90
CA VAL A 6 31.23 3.84 6.50
C VAL A 6 30.28 4.86 7.11
N ILE A 7 29.70 5.73 6.28
CA ILE A 7 28.64 6.65 6.69
C ILE A 7 27.32 5.86 6.66
N ASN A 8 26.72 5.66 7.83
CA ASN A 8 25.38 5.10 7.92
C ASN A 8 24.36 6.21 7.62
N VAL A 9 23.75 6.19 6.44
CA VAL A 9 22.70 7.12 6.04
C VAL A 9 21.36 6.41 6.14
N ASP A 10 20.45 6.96 6.95
CA ASP A 10 19.07 6.48 6.98
C ASP A 10 18.37 6.90 5.68
N VAL A 11 17.90 5.91 4.93
CA VAL A 11 17.20 6.09 3.66
C VAL A 11 15.69 6.15 3.83
N LEU A 12 15.17 5.91 5.04
CA LEU A 12 13.75 5.92 5.37
C LEU A 12 13.29 7.26 5.94
N VAL A 13 13.76 8.35 5.33
CA VAL A 13 13.39 9.72 5.71
C VAL A 13 12.40 10.31 4.69
N PRO A 14 11.45 11.16 5.12
CA PRO A 14 10.54 11.81 4.19
C PRO A 14 11.31 12.75 3.26
N ILE A 15 10.95 12.75 1.97
CA ILE A 15 11.49 13.71 0.98
C ILE A 15 11.07 15.14 1.34
N SER A 16 9.83 15.30 1.84
CA SER A 16 9.26 16.57 2.29
C SER A 16 8.07 16.30 3.22
N THR A 17 7.73 17.26 4.07
CA THR A 17 6.54 17.25 4.93
C THR A 17 5.42 18.16 4.40
N VAL A 18 5.62 18.79 3.25
CA VAL A 18 4.61 19.66 2.61
C VAL A 18 3.46 18.80 2.10
N VAL A 19 2.25 19.08 2.59
CA VAL A 19 1.03 18.42 2.11
C VAL A 19 0.66 19.02 0.75
N PRO A 20 0.46 18.20 -0.31
CA PRO A 20 -0.08 18.70 -1.57
C PRO A 20 -1.45 19.30 -1.32
N ASP A 21 -1.62 20.59 -1.58
CA ASP A 21 -2.88 21.28 -1.34
C ASP A 21 -3.71 21.37 -2.62
N SER A 22 -4.94 21.88 -2.47
CA SER A 22 -5.86 22.05 -3.59
C SER A 22 -5.43 23.10 -4.62
N SER A 23 -4.36 23.85 -4.35
CA SER A 23 -3.79 24.79 -5.32
C SER A 23 -2.97 24.07 -6.40
N PHE A 24 -2.44 22.88 -6.08
CA PHE A 24 -1.65 22.06 -7.01
C PHE A 24 -2.45 20.89 -7.60
N TYR A 25 -3.32 20.23 -6.82
CA TYR A 25 -4.20 19.15 -7.31
C TYR A 25 -5.62 19.26 -6.76
N PRO A 26 -6.68 19.09 -7.59
CA PRO A 26 -8.04 19.05 -7.08
C PRO A 26 -8.24 17.86 -6.14
N ASN A 27 -9.03 18.08 -5.08
CA ASN A 27 -9.38 17.01 -4.14
C ASN A 27 -10.43 16.09 -4.79
N ILE A 28 -10.00 14.89 -5.21
CA ILE A 28 -10.84 13.90 -5.91
C ILE A 28 -10.88 12.60 -5.11
N VAL A 29 -12.07 12.01 -5.01
CA VAL A 29 -12.25 10.65 -4.49
C VAL A 29 -12.11 9.65 -5.65
N HIS A 30 -11.25 8.64 -5.49
CA HIS A 30 -11.05 7.62 -6.52
C HIS A 30 -12.37 6.87 -6.81
N PRO A 31 -12.77 6.65 -8.08
CA PRO A 31 -14.07 6.08 -8.40
C PRO A 31 -14.20 4.61 -8.01
N ARG A 32 -13.09 3.86 -8.03
CA ARG A 32 -13.05 2.46 -7.56
C ARG A 32 -12.60 2.43 -6.11
N GLN A 33 -13.53 2.07 -5.23
CA GLN A 33 -13.27 1.87 -3.82
C GLN A 33 -12.87 0.42 -3.53
N PRO A 34 -12.02 0.16 -2.54
CA PRO A 34 -11.73 -1.20 -2.08
C PRO A 34 -13.01 -1.84 -1.51
N GLN A 35 -13.23 -3.11 -1.79
CA GLN A 35 -14.48 -3.82 -1.42
C GLN A 35 -14.36 -4.56 -0.08
N ARG A 36 -13.14 -4.94 0.32
CA ARG A 36 -12.84 -5.83 1.45
C ARG A 36 -11.87 -5.19 2.43
N LEU A 37 -12.11 -3.92 2.75
CA LEU A 37 -11.26 -3.14 3.65
C LEU A 37 -12.06 -2.76 4.89
N ASN A 38 -11.49 -3.02 6.06
CA ASN A 38 -11.98 -2.43 7.29
C ASN A 38 -11.62 -0.93 7.31
N LEU A 39 -12.62 -0.08 7.07
CA LEU A 39 -12.46 1.38 7.02
C LEU A 39 -12.18 2.02 8.41
N THR A 40 -12.27 1.26 9.51
CA THR A 40 -12.01 1.77 10.86
C THR A 40 -10.56 2.22 11.06
N ASN A 41 -9.60 1.67 10.31
CA ASN A 41 -8.17 1.94 10.54
C ASN A 41 -7.67 3.30 9.99
N ARG A 42 -8.42 4.02 9.14
CA ARG A 42 -8.02 5.33 8.54
C ARG A 42 -6.60 5.41 7.94
N GLN A 43 -5.94 4.27 7.71
CA GLN A 43 -4.63 4.20 7.07
C GLN A 43 -4.77 4.29 5.56
N ALA A 44 -3.77 4.89 4.90
CA ALA A 44 -3.71 4.91 3.45
C ALA A 44 -3.57 3.48 2.91
N LEU A 45 -4.41 3.13 1.94
CA LEU A 45 -4.32 1.84 1.27
C LEU A 45 -3.21 1.88 0.22
N HIS A 46 -2.24 0.97 0.32
CA HIS A 46 -1.29 0.75 -0.76
C HIS A 46 -2.01 0.21 -2.00
N THR A 47 -1.67 0.69 -3.19
CA THR A 47 -2.29 0.26 -4.47
C THR A 47 -1.48 -0.79 -5.21
N ASN A 48 -0.14 -0.71 -5.13
CA ASN A 48 0.79 -1.53 -5.93
C ASN A 48 1.62 -2.50 -5.06
N LYS A 49 0.95 -3.27 -4.19
CA LYS A 49 1.62 -4.31 -3.39
C LYS A 49 1.05 -5.68 -3.73
N PHE A 50 1.83 -6.74 -3.51
CA PHE A 50 1.41 -8.11 -3.83
C PHE A 50 0.12 -8.55 -3.11
N TYR A 51 -0.20 -7.92 -1.97
CA TYR A 51 -1.37 -8.20 -1.16
C TYR A 51 -2.61 -7.34 -1.47
N THR A 52 -2.56 -6.44 -2.46
CA THR A 52 -3.66 -5.49 -2.72
C THR A 52 -4.73 -6.05 -3.65
N ASN A 53 -4.38 -7.09 -4.42
CA ASN A 53 -5.25 -7.71 -5.42
C ASN A 53 -6.60 -8.24 -4.87
N PRO A 54 -6.66 -8.85 -3.67
CA PRO A 54 -7.94 -9.28 -3.09
C PRO A 54 -8.88 -8.12 -2.71
N LEU A 55 -8.34 -6.92 -2.48
CA LEU A 55 -9.12 -5.77 -2.01
C LEU A 55 -9.89 -5.07 -3.14
N LEU A 56 -9.53 -5.33 -4.39
CA LEU A 56 -10.07 -4.66 -5.57
C LEU A 56 -11.27 -5.40 -6.20
N GLY A 57 -11.66 -6.56 -5.70
CA GLY A 57 -12.71 -7.39 -6.29
C GLY A 57 -13.28 -8.41 -5.29
N PRO A 58 -13.90 -9.50 -5.76
CA PRO A 58 -14.58 -10.49 -4.90
C PRO A 58 -13.63 -11.32 -4.01
N GLY A 59 -12.34 -10.98 -3.97
CA GLY A 59 -11.34 -11.68 -3.16
C GLY A 59 -10.98 -13.08 -3.65
N THR A 60 -11.32 -13.46 -4.88
CA THR A 60 -10.87 -14.72 -5.50
C THR A 60 -9.48 -14.61 -6.13
N ASN A 61 -8.90 -13.41 -6.12
CA ASN A 61 -7.59 -13.14 -6.68
C ASN A 61 -6.47 -13.77 -5.82
N PRO A 62 -5.47 -14.42 -6.43
CA PRO A 62 -4.35 -14.99 -5.69
C PRO A 62 -3.45 -13.90 -5.11
N ILE A 63 -2.89 -14.19 -3.94
CA ILE A 63 -1.83 -13.43 -3.30
C ILE A 63 -0.55 -14.26 -3.41
N ILE A 64 0.45 -13.69 -4.09
CA ILE A 64 1.73 -14.35 -4.30
C ILE A 64 2.63 -14.02 -3.10
N THR A 65 2.70 -14.95 -2.14
CA THR A 65 3.58 -14.86 -0.96
C THR A 65 4.60 -15.99 -1.03
N HIS A 66 5.68 -15.80 -1.79
CA HIS A 66 6.67 -16.85 -2.02
C HIS A 66 7.11 -17.53 -0.71
N PRO A 67 7.10 -18.87 -0.61
CA PRO A 67 6.90 -19.84 -1.70
C PRO A 67 5.44 -20.23 -1.99
N PHE A 68 4.47 -19.69 -1.26
CA PHE A 68 3.07 -20.08 -1.33
C PHE A 68 2.22 -19.11 -2.16
N VAL A 69 1.11 -19.63 -2.68
CA VAL A 69 0.03 -18.82 -3.25
C VAL A 69 -1.16 -18.93 -2.31
N LEU A 70 -1.56 -17.80 -1.73
CA LEU A 70 -2.72 -17.72 -0.85
C LEU A 70 -3.93 -17.28 -1.67
N MET A 71 -5.09 -17.85 -1.36
CA MET A 71 -6.36 -17.41 -1.91
C MET A 71 -7.30 -17.05 -0.76
N MET A 72 -7.97 -15.92 -0.87
CA MET A 72 -8.99 -15.55 0.09
C MET A 72 -10.31 -16.26 -0.28
N ASN A 73 -11.06 -16.66 0.75
CA ASN A 73 -12.41 -17.16 0.51
C ASN A 73 -13.29 -15.97 0.07
N GLY A 74 -13.81 -16.02 -1.15
CA GLY A 74 -14.72 -15.01 -1.70
C GLY A 74 -16.06 -14.92 -0.94
N ALA A 75 -16.45 -15.96 -0.21
CA ALA A 75 -17.64 -15.96 0.65
C ALA A 75 -17.40 -15.37 2.04
N SER A 76 -16.17 -14.99 2.40
CA SER A 76 -15.86 -14.40 3.70
C SER A 76 -16.25 -12.91 3.70
N PRO A 77 -17.07 -12.44 4.66
CA PRO A 77 -17.66 -11.10 4.67
C PRO A 77 -16.70 -9.98 5.11
N TYR A 78 -15.40 -10.25 5.15
CA TYR A 78 -14.35 -9.32 5.60
C TYR A 78 -13.41 -8.98 4.44
#